data_AF-A0A1C7M6N0-F1
#
_entry.id   AF-A0A1C7M6N0-F1
#
_cell.length_a   1.000
_cell.length_b   1.000
_cell.length_c   1.000
_cell.angle_alpha   90.00
_cell.angle_beta   90.00
_cell.angle_gamma   90.00
#
_symmetry.space_group_name_H-M   'P 1'
#
loop_
_entity.id
_entity.type
_entity.pdbx_description
1 polymer ?
#
loop_
_entity_poly.entity_id
_entity_poly.type
_entity_poly.pdbx_seq_one_letter_code
_entity_poly.pdbx_strand_id
1 'polypeptide(L)'
;MPLFSKSSTPSKQVLVVGGITLNIYSQSKATTPDVPVTIMFLIHGRNGSAERMEGIAHSTLEAIHKQRKASRQPAQDLMIVTFVRRFCSWSLLMMLNF
;
A
#
# COMPACT_ATOMS: atom_id res chain seq x y z
N MET A 1 -15.45 -21.13 -21.98
CA MET A 1 -15.36 -19.65 -21.90
C MET A 1 -14.65 -19.30 -20.59
N PRO A 2 -13.46 -18.66 -20.58
CA PRO A 2 -12.88 -18.24 -19.32
C PRO A 2 -13.54 -16.91 -18.91
N LEU A 3 -14.18 -16.93 -17.74
CA LEU A 3 -14.64 -15.74 -17.03
C LEU A 3 -13.40 -14.96 -16.59
N PHE A 4 -13.06 -13.89 -17.31
CA PHE A 4 -12.11 -12.90 -16.80
C PHE A 4 -12.74 -12.21 -15.60
N SER A 5 -12.41 -12.69 -14.39
CA SER A 5 -12.75 -11.98 -13.16
C SER A 5 -12.05 -10.62 -13.19
N LYS A 6 -12.89 -9.57 -13.19
CA LYS A 6 -12.54 -8.15 -13.06
C LYS A 6 -11.33 -8.02 -12.14
N SER A 7 -10.23 -7.40 -12.59
CA SER A 7 -9.12 -7.10 -11.70
C SER A 7 -9.68 -6.36 -10.50
N SER A 8 -9.55 -6.93 -9.30
CA SER A 8 -10.00 -6.26 -8.08
C SER A 8 -9.15 -5.01 -7.95
N THR A 9 -9.77 -3.86 -8.19
CA THR A 9 -9.10 -2.57 -8.12
C THR A 9 -8.46 -2.41 -6.75
N PRO A 10 -7.17 -2.06 -6.66
CA PRO A 10 -6.53 -1.79 -5.37
C PRO A 10 -7.34 -0.74 -4.60
N SER A 11 -7.70 -1.04 -3.36
CA SER A 11 -8.37 -0.10 -2.47
C SER A 11 -7.33 0.68 -1.68
N LYS A 12 -7.54 1.99 -1.57
CA LYS A 12 -6.73 2.90 -0.74
C LYS A 12 -7.53 3.29 0.50
N GLN A 13 -6.94 3.09 1.67
CA GLN A 13 -7.45 3.58 2.95
C GLN A 13 -6.45 4.56 3.54
N VAL A 14 -6.94 5.66 4.10
CA VAL A 14 -6.09 6.63 4.80
C VAL A 14 -6.28 6.45 6.30
N LEU A 15 -5.18 6.30 7.04
CA LEU A 15 -5.19 6.15 8.50
C LEU A 15 -4.24 7.18 9.11
N VAL A 16 -4.61 7.76 10.25
CA VAL A 16 -3.73 8.66 11.00
C VAL A 16 -3.31 7.96 12.29
N VAL A 17 -2.01 7.75 12.49
CA VAL A 17 -1.44 7.11 13.68
C VAL A 17 -0.42 8.05 14.28
N GLY A 18 -0.63 8.48 15.53
CA GLY A 18 0.28 9.41 16.22
C GLY A 18 0.51 10.72 15.45
N GLY A 19 -0.51 11.23 14.76
CA GLY A 19 -0.41 12.43 13.91
C GLY A 19 0.26 12.21 12.54
N ILE A 20 0.69 11.00 12.23
CA ILE A 20 1.29 10.64 10.94
C ILE A 20 0.21 10.07 10.03
N THR A 21 0.02 10.66 8.86
CA THR A 21 -0.90 10.15 7.84
C THR A 21 -0.25 9.00 7.05
N LEU A 22 -0.92 7.86 7.05
CA LEU A 22 -0.56 6.64 6.33
C LEU A 22 -1.57 6.39 5.21
N ASN A 23 -1.11 6.01 4.03
CA ASN A 23 -1.97 5.39 3.03
C ASN A 23 -1.73 3.89 3.01
N ILE A 24 -2.79 3.12 3.11
CA ILE A 24 -2.79 1.66 3.09
C ILE A 24 -3.43 1.24 1.78
N TYR A 25 -2.69 0.49 0.97
CA TYR A 25 -3.15 -0.08 -0.28
C TYR A 25 -3.28 -1.58 -0.10
N SER A 26 -4.43 -2.11 -0.48
CA SER A 26 -4.73 -3.54 -0.40
C SER A 26 -5.59 -3.95 -1.58
N GLN A 27 -5.71 -5.25 -1.78
CA GLN A 27 -6.51 -5.80 -2.86
C GLN A 27 -7.64 -6.64 -2.26
N SER A 28 -8.87 -6.17 -2.38
CA SER A 28 -10.04 -6.86 -1.82
C SER A 28 -10.20 -8.25 -2.42
N LYS A 29 -10.45 -9.26 -1.57
CA LYS A 29 -10.64 -10.67 -1.96
C LYS A 29 -9.43 -11.29 -2.66
N ALA A 30 -8.23 -10.80 -2.33
CA ALA A 30 -6.97 -11.30 -2.86
C ALA A 30 -6.65 -12.73 -2.41
N THR A 31 -7.01 -13.09 -1.18
CA THR A 31 -6.68 -14.38 -0.54
C THR A 31 -7.78 -14.82 0.43
N THR A 32 -7.65 -16.03 0.98
CA THR A 32 -8.53 -16.54 2.05
C THR A 32 -8.06 -16.05 3.43
N PRO A 33 -8.96 -15.88 4.43
CA PRO A 33 -8.62 -15.26 5.72
C PRO A 33 -7.54 -15.98 6.55
N ASP A 34 -7.30 -17.26 6.26
CA ASP A 34 -6.30 -18.12 6.88
C ASP A 34 -4.88 -17.94 6.33
N VAL A 35 -4.73 -17.19 5.23
CA VAL A 35 -3.43 -16.94 4.60
C VAL A 35 -2.71 -15.77 5.28
N PRO A 36 -1.43 -15.93 5.66
CA PRO A 36 -0.66 -14.84 6.24
C PRO A 36 -0.61 -13.60 5.34
N VAL A 37 -0.79 -12.43 5.96
CA VAL A 37 -0.69 -11.12 5.30
C VAL A 37 0.73 -10.59 5.47
N THR A 38 1.40 -10.32 4.35
CA THR A 38 2.68 -9.62 4.33
C THR A 38 2.43 -8.11 4.23
N ILE A 39 3.17 -7.32 5.01
CA ILE A 39 3.09 -5.86 4.99
C ILE A 39 4.38 -5.30 4.40
N MET A 40 4.26 -4.50 3.35
CA MET A 40 5.37 -3.78 2.73
C MET A 40 5.26 -2.28 3.00
N PHE A 41 6.30 -1.72 3.62
CA PHE A 41 6.39 -0.29 3.84
C PHE A 41 7.15 0.38 2.69
N LEU A 42 6.51 1.34 2.03
CA LEU A 42 7.13 2.20 1.02
C LEU A 42 7.38 3.57 1.62
N ILE A 43 8.66 3.91 1.74
CA ILE A 43 9.13 5.16 2.32
C ILE A 43 9.79 5.98 1.21
N HIS A 44 9.28 7.19 0.98
CA HIS A 44 9.87 8.09 0.00
C HIS A 44 10.92 9.01 0.65
N GLY A 45 11.96 9.36 -0.11
CA GLY A 45 13.00 10.31 0.30
C GLY A 45 12.51 11.77 0.33
N ARG A 46 13.42 12.70 0.64
CA ARG A 46 13.14 14.15 0.80
C ARG A 46 12.45 14.78 -0.42
N ASN A 47 12.87 14.36 -1.62
CA ASN A 47 12.32 14.86 -2.90
C ASN A 47 11.31 13.87 -3.52
N GLY A 48 10.92 12.83 -2.78
CA GLY A 48 9.89 11.90 -3.21
C GLY A 48 8.50 12.41 -2.83
N SER A 49 7.48 12.00 -3.59
CA SER A 49 6.08 12.33 -3.32
C SER A 49 5.26 11.08 -3.02
N ALA A 50 4.19 11.27 -2.25
CA ALA A 50 3.21 10.22 -1.99
C ALA A 50 2.51 9.75 -3.29
N GLU A 51 2.30 10.64 -4.26
CA GLU A 51 1.74 10.32 -5.58
C GLU A 51 2.61 9.32 -6.34
N ARG A 52 3.94 9.51 -6.31
CA ARG A 52 4.86 8.55 -6.93
C ARG A 52 4.80 7.19 -6.25
N MET A 53 4.60 7.16 -4.93
CA MET A 53 4.44 5.91 -4.18
C MET A 53 3.14 5.21 -4.52
N GLU A 54 2.07 5.94 -4.85
CA GLU A 54 0.80 5.36 -5.30
C GLU A 54 0.98 4.54 -6.58
N GLY A 55 1.67 5.09 -7.59
CA GLY A 55 1.96 4.35 -8.82
C GLY A 55 2.78 3.07 -8.57
N ILE A 56 3.74 3.12 -7.64
CA ILE A 56 4.53 1.94 -7.24
C ILE A 56 3.65 0.92 -6.50
N ALA A 57 2.79 1.37 -5.59
CA ALA A 57 1.89 0.50 -4.84
C ALA A 57 0.92 -0.24 -5.77
N HIS A 58 0.29 0.49 -6.70
CA HIS A 58 -0.65 -0.09 -7.67
C HIS A 58 0.03 -1.10 -8.60
N SER A 59 1.18 -0.74 -9.18
CA SER A 59 1.92 -1.66 -10.08
C SER A 59 2.43 -2.90 -9.35
N THR A 60 2.87 -2.77 -8.10
CA THR A 60 3.31 -3.91 -7.28
C THR A 60 2.16 -4.87 -6.97
N LEU A 61 1.00 -4.35 -6.54
CA LEU A 61 -0.18 -5.18 -6.30
C LEU A 61 -0.65 -5.87 -7.58
N GLU A 62 -0.62 -5.18 -8.72
CA GLU A 62 -0.98 -5.77 -10.01
C GLU A 62 -0.02 -6.90 -10.41
N ALA A 63 1.30 -6.70 -10.25
CA ALA A 63 2.31 -7.70 -10.55
C ALA A 63 2.13 -8.97 -9.70
N ILE A 64 1.90 -8.79 -8.40
CA ILE A 64 1.64 -9.90 -7.48
C ILE A 64 0.36 -10.61 -7.86
N HIS A 65 -0.73 -9.88 -8.14
CA HIS A 65 -1.99 -10.50 -8.58
C HIS A 65 -1.83 -11.37 -9.83
N LYS A 66 -1.06 -10.89 -10.82
CA LYS A 66 -0.74 -11.68 -12.02
C LYS A 66 0.03 -12.95 -11.65
N GLN A 67 1.01 -12.85 -10.75
CA GLN A 67 1.77 -14.00 -10.27
C GLN A 67 0.90 -15.00 -9.49
N ARG A 68 -0.04 -14.53 -8.65
CA ARG A 68 -1.00 -15.39 -7.94
C ARG A 68 -1.86 -16.18 -8.92
N LYS A 69 -2.38 -15.53 -9.96
CA LYS A 69 -3.16 -16.19 -11.02
C LYS A 69 -2.34 -17.24 -11.79
N ALA A 70 -1.05 -16.99 -12.00
CA ALA A 70 -0.19 -17.91 -12.75
C ALA A 70 0.28 -19.13 -11.93
N SER A 71 0.55 -18.94 -10.63
CA SER A 71 1.23 -19.95 -9.79
C SER A 71 0.32 -21.07 -9.27
N ARG A 72 -1.03 -20.94 -9.33
CA ARG A 72 -2.02 -21.90 -8.79
C ARG A 72 -1.81 -22.30 -7.32
N GLN A 73 -0.90 -21.65 -6.61
CA GLN A 73 -0.55 -21.89 -5.22
C GLN A 73 -1.20 -20.79 -4.36
N PRO A 74 -1.59 -21.10 -3.11
CA PRO A 74 -2.03 -20.09 -2.17
C PRO A 74 -0.85 -19.14 -1.89
N ALA A 75 -0.94 -17.93 -2.41
CA ALA A 75 0.06 -16.90 -2.22
C ALA A 75 -0.34 -15.97 -1.07
N GLN A 76 0.62 -15.59 -0.24
CA GLN A 76 0.44 -14.63 0.86
C GLN A 76 -0.23 -13.35 0.38
N ASP A 77 -1.10 -12.76 1.21
CA ASP A 77 -1.68 -11.47 0.88
C ASP A 77 -0.63 -10.36 1.03
N LEU A 78 -0.80 -9.25 0.31
CA LEU A 78 0.10 -8.10 0.42
C LEU A 78 -0.70 -6.85 0.75
N MET A 79 -0.33 -6.20 1.84
CA MET A 79 -0.71 -4.84 2.16
C MET A 79 0.49 -3.93 1.96
N ILE A 80 0.30 -2.82 1.25
CA ILE A 80 1.34 -1.81 1.04
C ILE A 80 0.98 -0.58 1.87
N VAL A 81 1.91 -0.11 2.69
CA VAL A 81 1.72 1.07 3.53
C VAL A 81 2.71 2.16 3.09
N THR A 82 2.20 3.34 2.74
CA THR A 82 3.01 4.52 2.44
C THR A 82 2.83 5.58 3.51
N PHE A 83 3.91 6.27 3.84
CA PHE A 83 3.88 7.41 4.74
C PHE A 83 3.68 8.69 3.93
N VAL A 84 2.65 9.46 4.23
CA VAL A 84 2.50 10.81 3.68
C VAL A 84 3.35 11.73 4.53
N ARG A 85 4.60 11.94 4.11
CA ARG A 85 5.50 12.83 4.82
C ARG A 85 5.07 14.28 4.59
N ARG A 86 4.21 14.82 5.47
CA ARG A 86 3.93 16.27 5.54
C ARG A 86 5.09 17.08 6.11
N PHE A 87 6.17 16.43 6.57
CA PHE A 87 7.32 17.11 7.18
C PHE A 87 8.40 17.52 6.18
N CYS A 88 8.01 18.10 5.05
CA CYS A 88 8.93 18.90 4.25
C CYS A 88 8.56 20.37 4.48
N SER A 89 9.47 21.09 5.14
CA SER A 89 9.41 22.51 5.52
C SER A 89 8.69 22.84 6.85
N TRP A 90 9.50 23.09 7.89
CA TRP A 90 9.26 23.97 9.05
C TRP A 90 8.25 23.58 10.14
N SER A 91 7.24 22.74 9.91
CA SER A 91 6.19 22.55 10.92
C SER A 91 6.52 21.66 12.13
N LEU A 92 7.64 20.92 12.14
CA LEU A 92 8.04 20.12 13.32
C LEU A 92 8.89 20.91 14.34
N LEU A 93 9.44 22.07 13.96
CA LEU A 93 10.24 22.89 14.89
C LEU A 93 9.36 23.64 15.92
N MET A 94 8.04 23.75 15.67
CA MET A 94 7.11 24.41 16.59
C MET A 94 6.42 23.47 17.58
N MET A 95 6.60 22.16 17.50
CA MET A 95 5.93 21.21 18.43
C MET A 95 6.84 20.61 19.51
N LEU A 96 8.09 21.09 19.65
CA LEU A 96 9.03 20.68 20.71
C LEU A 96 9.26 21.76 21.79
N ASN A 97 8.33 22.71 21.94
CA ASN A 97 8.38 23.76 22.97
C ASN A 97 7.15 23.75 23.90
N PHE A 98 6.73 22.57 24.37
CA PHE A 98 5.89 22.45 25.55
C PHE A 98 6.27 21.18 26.33
#